data_AF-A0A966RBU8-F1
#
_entry.id   AF-A0A966RBU8-F1
#
_cell.length_a   1.000
_cell.length_b   1.000
_cell.length_c   1.000
_cell.angle_alpha   90.00
_cell.angle_beta   90.00
_cell.angle_gamma   90.00
#
_symmetry.space_group_name_H-M   'P 1'
#
loop_
_entity.id
_entity.type
_entity.pdbx_description
1 polymer ?
#
loop_
_entity_poly.entity_id
_entity_poly.type
_entity_poly.pdbx_seq_one_letter_code
_entity_poly.pdbx_strand_id
1 'polypeptide(L)'
;MNCPEIVGRHHALHYTDMTTTTPALASEDRWLRIVAPDVADEARIRDLLRYLAMCVGCDATEMTEMTDIANATDMTELVLELRVLYHHEAKKDMAVVAERVRTGKMMWEHPSFDEERDRMQRLDDFLLQPPDVEEGLLECRRCHSRRTFSFSKQTRRSDESATVFVQCAQCGCNFRL
;
A
#
# COMPACT_ATOMS: atom_id res chain seq x y z
N MET A 1 -37.92 28.91 -18.14
CA MET A 1 -36.96 28.50 -19.18
C MET A 1 -36.60 27.05 -18.91
N ASN A 2 -37.14 26.15 -19.72
CA ASN A 2 -37.05 24.69 -19.52
C ASN A 2 -35.67 24.18 -19.96
N CYS A 3 -34.97 23.49 -19.06
CA CYS A 3 -33.75 22.77 -19.36
C CYS A 3 -34.12 21.31 -19.69
N PRO A 4 -33.73 20.75 -20.85
CA PRO A 4 -34.06 19.37 -21.16
C PRO A 4 -33.17 18.40 -20.38
N GLU A 5 -33.79 17.35 -19.84
CA GLU A 5 -33.13 16.20 -19.21
C GLU A 5 -32.21 15.50 -20.23
N ILE A 6 -30.91 15.45 -19.92
CA ILE A 6 -29.96 14.63 -20.67
C ILE A 6 -29.96 13.24 -20.03
N VAL A 7 -30.65 12.32 -20.70
CA VAL A 7 -30.65 10.88 -20.40
C VAL A 7 -29.23 10.35 -20.53
N GLY A 8 -28.65 9.92 -19.40
CA GLY A 8 -27.34 9.28 -19.34
C GLY A 8 -27.35 7.92 -20.05
N ARG A 9 -26.68 7.84 -21.21
CA ARG A 9 -26.29 6.56 -21.79
C ARG A 9 -25.11 6.02 -20.98
N HIS A 10 -25.36 4.97 -20.20
CA HIS A 10 -24.31 4.11 -19.66
C HIS A 10 -23.59 3.42 -20.83
N HIS A 11 -22.43 3.93 -21.22
CA HIS A 11 -21.47 3.17 -22.00
C HIS A 11 -20.87 2.10 -21.07
N ALA A 12 -21.36 0.87 -21.20
CA ALA A 12 -20.66 -0.31 -20.71
C ALA A 12 -19.31 -0.37 -21.44
N LEU A 13 -18.23 -0.13 -20.70
CA LEU A 13 -16.88 -0.41 -21.16
C LEU A 13 -16.76 -1.94 -21.24
N HIS A 14 -16.89 -2.48 -22.45
CA HIS A 14 -16.47 -3.84 -22.75
C HIS A 14 -14.95 -3.90 -22.57
N TYR A 15 -14.52 -4.47 -21.44
CA TYR A 15 -13.17 -4.98 -21.26
C TYR A 15 -13.05 -6.21 -22.18
N THR A 16 -12.49 -6.01 -23.37
CA THR A 16 -12.05 -7.11 -24.22
C THR A 16 -10.76 -7.68 -23.62
N ASP A 17 -10.81 -8.95 -23.25
CA ASP A 17 -9.68 -9.77 -22.82
C ASP A 17 -8.44 -9.56 -23.69
N MET A 18 -7.42 -8.93 -23.12
CA MET A 18 -6.05 -9.02 -23.62
C MET A 18 -5.39 -10.25 -23.01
N THR A 19 -5.69 -11.42 -23.57
CA THR A 19 -4.87 -12.62 -23.39
C THR A 19 -3.62 -12.50 -24.27
N THR A 20 -2.71 -11.60 -23.88
CA THR A 20 -1.34 -11.66 -24.39
C THR A 20 -0.65 -12.84 -23.73
N THR A 21 -0.44 -13.89 -24.51
CA THR A 21 0.37 -15.07 -24.20
C THR A 21 1.79 -14.64 -23.83
N THR A 22 2.04 -14.48 -22.53
CA THR A 22 3.39 -14.29 -22.00
C THR A 22 4.17 -15.58 -22.21
N PRO A 23 5.37 -15.54 -22.83
CA PRO A 23 6.19 -16.73 -22.99
C PRO A 23 6.57 -17.26 -21.61
N ALA A 24 6.28 -18.54 -21.40
CA ALA A 24 6.48 -19.27 -20.16
C ALA A 24 7.85 -18.98 -19.53
N LEU A 25 7.81 -18.37 -18.35
CA LEU A 25 8.92 -18.24 -17.41
C LEU A 25 9.26 -19.63 -16.86
N ALA A 26 9.97 -20.42 -17.66
CA ALA A 26 10.55 -21.71 -17.24
C ALA A 26 11.61 -21.58 -16.11
N SER A 27 11.77 -20.39 -15.52
CA SER A 27 12.65 -20.12 -14.38
C SER A 27 11.88 -19.83 -13.08
N GLU A 28 10.58 -19.51 -13.13
CA GLU A 28 9.76 -19.27 -11.92
C GLU A 28 9.30 -20.58 -11.26
N ASP A 29 9.10 -21.64 -12.05
CA ASP A 29 8.75 -22.97 -11.54
C ASP A 29 9.87 -23.65 -10.73
N ARG A 30 11.12 -23.16 -10.84
CA ARG A 30 12.23 -23.64 -10.00
C ARG A 30 12.18 -23.06 -8.59
N TRP A 31 11.67 -21.84 -8.45
CA TRP A 31 11.54 -21.17 -7.15
C TRP A 31 10.29 -21.65 -6.42
N LEU A 32 9.17 -21.88 -7.13
CA LEU A 32 7.96 -22.44 -6.53
C LEU A 32 8.16 -23.85 -5.93
N ARG A 33 9.12 -24.64 -6.44
CA ARG A 33 9.50 -25.94 -5.83
C ARG A 33 10.45 -25.84 -4.64
N ILE A 34 11.11 -24.69 -4.45
CA ILE A 34 11.92 -24.39 -3.25
C ILE A 34 11.07 -23.66 -2.19
N VAL A 35 9.99 -22.99 -2.62
CA VAL A 35 9.14 -22.10 -1.82
C VAL A 35 7.74 -22.69 -1.54
N ALA A 36 7.48 -23.93 -1.96
CA ALA A 36 6.47 -24.76 -1.32
C ALA A 36 7.14 -25.60 -0.23
N PRO A 37 7.39 -25.07 0.99
CA PRO A 37 7.61 -25.96 2.10
C PRO A 37 6.27 -26.63 2.35
N ASP A 38 6.29 -27.95 2.33
CA ASP A 38 5.48 -28.70 3.28
C ASP A 38 5.79 -28.07 4.66
N VAL A 39 4.89 -27.21 5.13
CA VAL A 39 4.99 -26.41 6.38
C VAL A 39 4.95 -27.33 7.61
N ALA A 40 4.92 -28.65 7.41
CA ALA A 40 4.75 -29.65 8.45
C ALA A 40 6.04 -29.99 9.23
N ASP A 41 7.23 -29.57 8.78
CA ASP A 41 8.47 -30.01 9.43
C ASP A 41 8.93 -29.05 10.54
N GLU A 42 8.21 -29.11 11.66
CA GLU A 42 8.49 -28.39 12.92
C GLU A 42 9.95 -28.55 13.36
N ALA A 43 10.60 -29.67 13.01
CA ALA A 43 12.00 -29.93 13.32
C ALA A 43 12.95 -28.97 12.56
N ARG A 44 12.66 -28.65 11.30
CA ARG A 44 13.46 -27.71 10.50
C ARG A 44 13.34 -26.27 10.99
N ILE A 45 12.15 -25.86 11.43
CA ILE A 45 11.94 -24.54 12.04
C ILE A 45 12.70 -24.46 13.36
N ARG A 46 12.61 -25.51 14.19
CA ARG A 46 13.35 -25.60 15.47
C ARG A 46 14.86 -25.59 15.27
N ASP A 47 15.37 -26.23 14.22
CA ASP A 47 16.80 -26.20 13.88
C ASP A 47 17.25 -24.85 13.33
N LEU A 48 16.39 -24.14 12.58
CA LEU A 48 16.65 -22.76 12.17
C LEU A 48 16.66 -21.81 13.38
N LEU A 49 15.71 -21.95 14.30
CA LEU A 49 15.68 -21.16 15.55
C LEU A 49 16.89 -21.46 16.44
N ARG A 50 17.33 -22.73 16.54
CA ARG A 50 18.57 -23.11 17.23
C ARG A 50 19.81 -22.55 16.54
N TYR A 51 19.84 -22.58 15.20
CA TYR A 51 20.94 -22.00 14.44
C TYR A 51 21.03 -20.49 14.65
N LEU A 52 19.91 -19.79 14.62
CA LEU A 52 19.82 -18.37 14.94
C LEU A 52 20.25 -18.09 16.39
N ALA A 53 19.77 -18.88 17.36
CA ALA A 53 20.16 -18.76 18.77
C ALA A 53 21.67 -18.98 18.98
N MET A 54 22.26 -19.97 18.29
CA MET A 54 23.72 -20.19 18.29
C MET A 54 24.50 -19.04 17.66
N CYS A 55 24.00 -18.47 16.56
CA CYS A 55 24.67 -17.34 15.88
C CYS A 55 24.62 -16.04 16.70
N VAL A 56 23.65 -15.89 17.59
CA VAL A 56 23.49 -14.70 18.46
C VAL A 56 24.22 -14.87 19.81
N GLY A 57 24.64 -16.10 20.16
CA GLY A 57 25.28 -16.39 21.44
C GLY A 57 24.32 -16.35 22.62
N CYS A 58 23.04 -16.65 22.38
CA CYS A 58 22.01 -16.68 23.42
C CYS A 58 22.19 -17.87 24.36
N ASP A 59 22.00 -17.61 25.64
CA ASP A 59 22.02 -18.64 26.68
C ASP A 59 20.73 -19.49 26.61
N ALA A 60 20.78 -20.74 27.09
CA ALA A 60 19.69 -21.70 26.94
C ALA A 60 18.33 -21.22 27.49
N THR A 61 18.33 -20.31 28.46
CA THR A 61 17.14 -19.67 29.05
C THR A 61 16.49 -18.67 28.09
N GLU A 62 17.28 -17.86 27.37
CA GLU A 62 16.75 -16.90 26.38
C GLU A 62 16.13 -17.64 25.18
N MET A 63 16.70 -18.80 24.84
CA MET A 63 16.15 -19.66 23.79
C MET A 63 14.77 -20.24 24.16
N THR A 64 14.47 -20.39 25.45
CA THR A 64 13.17 -20.92 25.91
C THR A 64 12.07 -19.86 25.80
N GLU A 65 12.38 -18.62 26.18
CA GLU A 65 11.47 -17.47 26.06
C GLU A 65 11.16 -17.13 24.59
N MET A 66 12.14 -17.23 23.69
CA MET A 66 11.93 -17.08 22.25
C MET A 66 10.97 -18.13 21.67
N THR A 67 11.08 -19.40 22.10
CA THR A 67 10.14 -20.45 21.68
C THR A 67 8.74 -20.24 22.23
N ASP A 68 8.59 -19.71 23.45
CA ASP A 68 7.28 -19.43 24.05
C ASP A 68 6.56 -18.28 23.35
N ILE A 69 7.28 -17.24 22.92
CA ILE A 69 6.74 -16.15 22.08
C ILE A 69 6.35 -16.68 20.71
N ALA A 70 7.20 -17.53 20.12
CA ALA A 70 6.93 -18.11 18.81
C ALA A 70 5.72 -19.06 18.82
N ASN A 71 5.45 -19.76 19.93
CA ASN A 71 4.26 -20.60 20.08
C ASN A 71 2.93 -19.82 20.20
N ALA A 72 2.97 -18.50 20.44
CA ALA A 72 1.78 -17.65 20.61
C ALA A 72 1.33 -16.92 19.33
N THR A 73 2.19 -16.87 18.31
CA THR A 73 1.94 -16.25 17.00
C THR A 73 2.15 -17.28 15.89
N ASP A 74 1.56 -17.09 14.71
CA ASP A 74 1.79 -18.00 13.58
C ASP A 74 3.29 -17.97 13.20
N MET A 75 4.05 -18.98 13.65
CA MET A 75 5.50 -19.09 13.51
C MET A 75 5.99 -18.94 12.06
N THR A 76 5.11 -19.17 11.09
CA THR A 76 5.45 -19.04 9.67
C THR A 76 5.69 -17.60 9.25
N GLU A 77 4.92 -16.65 9.80
CA GLU A 77 5.04 -15.23 9.51
C GLU A 77 6.39 -14.72 10.05
N LEU A 78 6.66 -14.97 11.33
CA LEU A 78 7.87 -14.54 12.03
C LEU A 78 9.18 -15.08 11.41
N VAL A 79 9.15 -16.32 10.89
CA VAL A 79 10.30 -16.93 10.19
C VAL A 79 10.55 -16.29 8.83
N LEU A 80 9.49 -16.00 8.07
CA LEU A 80 9.61 -15.30 6.79
C LEU A 80 10.12 -13.87 7.00
N GLU A 81 9.67 -13.21 8.07
CA GLU A 81 10.09 -11.87 8.45
C GLU A 81 11.58 -11.79 8.80
N LEU A 82 12.05 -12.66 9.69
CA LEU A 82 13.47 -12.75 10.05
C LEU A 82 14.35 -13.00 8.82
N ARG A 83 13.86 -13.81 7.87
CA ARG A 83 14.56 -14.09 6.63
C ARG A 83 14.63 -12.86 5.70
N VAL A 84 13.54 -12.12 5.57
CA VAL A 84 13.51 -10.88 4.78
C VAL A 84 14.44 -9.83 5.40
N LEU A 85 14.41 -9.65 6.72
CA LEU A 85 15.30 -8.73 7.44
C LEU A 85 16.77 -9.09 7.24
N TYR A 86 17.12 -10.36 7.39
CA TYR A 86 18.50 -10.84 7.21
C TYR A 86 19.01 -10.64 5.78
N HIS A 87 18.16 -10.88 4.77
CA HIS A 87 18.53 -10.69 3.36
C HIS A 87 18.57 -9.22 2.94
N HIS A 88 17.63 -8.40 3.42
CA HIS A 88 17.52 -6.99 3.07
C HIS A 88 18.64 -6.15 3.70
N GLU A 89 19.09 -6.51 4.91
CA GLU A 89 20.15 -5.77 5.60
C GLU A 89 21.58 -6.22 5.24
N ALA A 90 21.77 -7.00 4.16
CA ALA A 90 23.09 -7.29 3.56
C ALA A 90 24.18 -7.66 4.58
N LYS A 91 23.90 -8.65 5.45
CA LYS A 91 24.83 -9.17 6.48
C LYS A 91 25.21 -8.16 7.57
N LYS A 92 24.23 -7.41 8.09
CA LYS A 92 24.42 -6.74 9.39
C LYS A 92 24.65 -7.77 10.49
N ASP A 93 25.29 -7.31 11.55
CA ASP A 93 25.57 -8.10 12.74
C ASP A 93 24.27 -8.65 13.34
N MET A 94 24.24 -9.94 13.63
CA MET A 94 23.08 -10.64 14.21
C MET A 94 22.66 -10.01 15.54
N ALA A 95 23.58 -9.38 16.27
CA ALA A 95 23.27 -8.63 17.48
C ALA A 95 22.28 -7.48 17.22
N VAL A 96 22.38 -6.80 16.07
CA VAL A 96 21.48 -5.70 15.69
C VAL A 96 20.09 -6.22 15.36
N VAL A 97 20.02 -7.36 14.66
CA VAL A 97 18.75 -8.03 14.35
C VAL A 97 18.08 -8.50 15.64
N ALA A 98 18.82 -9.13 16.55
CA ALA A 98 18.31 -9.60 17.84
C ALA A 98 17.77 -8.45 18.70
N GLU A 99 18.45 -7.31 18.75
CA GLU A 99 17.97 -6.14 19.49
C GLU A 99 16.70 -5.54 18.87
N ARG A 100 16.53 -5.59 17.55
CA ARG A 100 15.29 -5.16 16.88
C ARG A 100 14.12 -6.08 17.17
N VAL A 101 14.37 -7.39 17.16
CA VAL A 101 13.39 -8.39 17.59
C VAL A 101 12.96 -8.11 19.04
N ARG A 102 13.94 -7.89 19.93
CA ARG A 102 13.70 -7.59 21.35
C ARG A 102 12.92 -6.30 21.57
N THR A 103 13.23 -5.25 20.80
CA THR A 103 12.55 -3.95 20.88
C THR A 103 11.20 -3.91 20.14
N GLY A 104 10.81 -4.99 19.46
CA GLY A 104 9.56 -5.06 18.69
C GLY A 104 9.57 -4.26 17.40
N LYS A 105 10.71 -3.67 17.02
CA LYS A 105 10.89 -2.85 15.80
C LYS A 105 11.09 -3.72 14.56
N MET A 106 10.16 -4.65 14.37
CA MET A 106 10.12 -5.53 13.21
C MET A 106 9.05 -5.05 12.24
N MET A 107 9.03 -5.64 11.05
CA MET A 107 7.96 -5.42 10.07
C MET A 107 7.81 -3.95 9.66
N TRP A 108 6.60 -3.42 9.75
CA TRP A 108 6.26 -2.07 9.33
C TRP A 108 7.05 -0.99 10.07
N GLU A 109 7.52 -1.29 11.28
CA GLU A 109 8.38 -0.39 12.06
C GLU A 109 9.86 -0.42 11.63
N HIS A 110 10.21 -1.27 10.66
CA HIS A 110 11.58 -1.35 10.16
C HIS A 110 11.93 -0.11 9.31
N PRO A 111 13.17 0.44 9.45
CA PRO A 111 13.60 1.63 8.71
C PRO A 111 13.50 1.55 7.18
N SER A 112 13.55 0.35 6.62
CA SER A 112 13.40 0.16 5.17
C SER A 112 12.00 0.51 4.66
N PHE A 113 11.00 0.56 5.53
CA PHE A 113 9.62 0.93 5.18
C PHE A 113 9.29 2.37 5.58
N ASP A 114 10.28 3.18 5.99
CA ASP A 114 10.05 4.56 6.37
C ASP A 114 9.43 5.35 5.19
N GLU A 115 9.91 5.13 3.97
CA GLU A 115 9.37 5.77 2.76
C GLU A 115 7.93 5.36 2.47
N GLU A 116 7.62 4.06 2.57
CA GLU A 116 6.27 3.53 2.38
C GLU A 116 5.32 3.99 3.49
N ARG A 117 5.76 4.02 4.75
CA ARG A 117 4.99 4.57 5.88
C ARG A 117 4.65 6.01 5.65
N ASP A 118 5.64 6.83 5.29
CA ASP A 118 5.42 8.23 5.01
C ASP A 118 4.46 8.42 3.83
N ARG A 119 4.54 7.55 2.81
CA ARG A 119 3.61 7.57 1.69
C ARG A 119 2.19 7.21 2.11
N MET A 120 2.01 6.17 2.93
CA MET A 120 0.70 5.77 3.44
C MET A 120 0.12 6.83 4.35
N GLN A 121 0.91 7.38 5.27
CA GLN A 121 0.48 8.45 6.17
C GLN A 121 0.00 9.67 5.38
N ARG A 122 0.72 10.11 4.33
CA ARG A 122 0.26 11.22 3.48
C ARG A 122 -1.08 10.94 2.79
N LEU A 123 -1.31 9.69 2.37
CA LEU A 123 -2.58 9.29 1.77
C LEU A 123 -3.70 9.29 2.81
N ASP A 124 -3.42 8.76 4.01
CA ASP A 124 -4.37 8.74 5.12
C ASP A 124 -4.72 10.17 5.56
N ASP A 125 -3.73 11.06 5.68
CA ASP A 125 -3.92 12.47 5.98
C ASP A 125 -4.82 13.13 4.93
N PHE A 126 -4.62 12.84 3.64
CA PHE A 126 -5.45 13.36 2.55
C PHE A 126 -6.91 12.84 2.61
N LEU A 127 -7.11 11.60 3.03
CA LEU A 127 -8.44 10.98 3.13
C LEU A 127 -9.20 11.44 4.37
N LEU A 128 -8.51 11.57 5.51
CA LEU A 128 -9.09 11.94 6.79
C LEU A 128 -9.27 13.46 6.93
N GLN A 129 -8.37 14.23 6.34
CA GLN A 129 -8.39 15.69 6.30
C GLN A 129 -8.47 16.14 4.84
N PRO A 130 -9.67 16.00 4.22
CA PRO A 130 -9.86 16.52 2.88
C PRO A 130 -9.50 18.01 2.89
N PRO A 131 -8.77 18.51 1.88
CA PRO A 131 -8.27 19.88 1.87
C PRO A 131 -9.43 20.86 2.03
N ASP A 132 -9.23 21.86 2.91
CA ASP A 132 -10.19 22.93 3.09
C ASP A 132 -10.45 23.61 1.76
N VAL A 133 -11.67 23.47 1.27
CA VAL A 133 -12.10 24.14 0.04
C VAL A 133 -12.29 25.60 0.38
N GLU A 134 -11.26 26.41 0.15
CA GLU A 134 -11.37 27.86 0.26
C GLU A 134 -12.52 28.36 -0.61
N GLU A 135 -13.27 29.33 -0.08
CA GLU A 135 -14.37 29.94 -0.83
C GLU A 135 -13.83 30.59 -2.10
N GLY A 136 -14.24 30.05 -3.25
CA GLY A 136 -13.79 30.52 -4.53
C GLY A 136 -14.49 31.80 -4.97
N LEU A 137 -13.99 32.37 -6.06
CA LEU A 137 -14.61 33.50 -6.77
C LEU A 137 -15.94 33.13 -7.44
N LEU A 138 -16.18 31.83 -7.68
CA LEU A 138 -17.30 31.34 -8.47
C LEU A 138 -18.47 30.91 -7.58
N GLU A 139 -19.64 31.44 -7.88
CA GLU A 139 -20.86 31.13 -7.13
C GLU A 139 -21.67 30.02 -7.83
N CYS A 140 -22.15 29.05 -7.07
CA CYS A 140 -23.02 28.00 -7.59
C CYS A 140 -24.36 28.57 -8.05
N ARG A 141 -24.72 28.37 -9.33
CA ARG A 141 -25.98 28.84 -9.91
C ARG A 141 -27.26 28.22 -9.31
N ARG A 142 -27.13 27.13 -8.53
CA ARG A 142 -28.27 26.39 -7.94
C ARG A 142 -28.47 26.70 -6.46
N CYS A 143 -27.39 26.71 -5.68
CA CYS A 143 -27.46 26.88 -4.23
C CYS A 143 -26.78 28.15 -3.71
N HIS A 144 -26.20 28.97 -4.59
CA HIS A 144 -25.52 30.23 -4.27
C HIS A 144 -24.31 30.09 -3.32
N SER A 145 -23.84 28.86 -3.06
CA SER A 145 -22.61 28.62 -2.31
C SER A 145 -21.38 28.99 -3.14
N ARG A 146 -20.38 29.60 -2.48
CA ARG A 146 -19.05 29.89 -3.04
C ARG A 146 -18.04 28.76 -2.86
N ARG A 147 -18.45 27.66 -2.22
CA ARG A 147 -17.64 26.44 -2.09
C ARG A 147 -17.72 25.65 -3.39
N THR A 148 -16.85 25.98 -4.34
CA THR A 148 -16.80 25.35 -5.67
C THR A 148 -15.39 24.93 -6.02
N PHE A 149 -15.25 23.72 -6.58
CA PHE A 149 -14.04 23.28 -7.25
C PHE A 149 -14.06 23.73 -8.71
N SER A 150 -13.00 24.37 -9.19
CA SER A 150 -12.87 24.74 -10.59
C SER A 150 -11.57 24.25 -11.19
N PHE A 151 -11.62 23.70 -12.40
CA PHE A 151 -10.43 23.39 -13.18
C PHE A 151 -10.62 23.83 -14.64
N SER A 152 -9.57 24.34 -15.25
CA SER A 152 -9.55 24.74 -16.66
C SER A 152 -9.05 23.60 -17.53
N LYS A 153 -9.77 23.29 -18.61
CA LYS A 153 -9.35 22.32 -19.62
C LYS A 153 -9.54 22.89 -21.02
N GLN A 154 -8.51 22.79 -21.86
CA GLN A 154 -8.61 23.16 -23.26
C GLN A 154 -9.50 22.15 -24.00
N THR A 155 -10.73 22.53 -24.31
CA THR A 155 -11.67 21.69 -25.08
C THR A 155 -11.92 22.24 -26.49
N ARG A 156 -11.38 23.43 -26.78
CA ARG A 156 -11.55 24.15 -28.04
C ARG A 156 -10.21 24.28 -28.75
N ARG A 157 -10.21 24.84 -29.95
CA ARG A 157 -8.99 25.07 -30.73
C ARG A 157 -8.02 25.96 -29.96
N SER A 158 -6.74 25.91 -30.33
CA SER A 158 -5.64 26.54 -29.56
C SER A 158 -5.71 28.07 -29.52
N ASP A 159 -6.50 28.70 -30.38
CA ASP A 159 -6.75 30.14 -30.44
C ASP A 159 -7.85 30.60 -29.47
N GLU A 160 -8.60 29.66 -28.89
CA GLU A 160 -9.66 29.95 -27.93
C GLU A 160 -9.18 29.72 -26.49
N SER A 161 -9.74 30.48 -25.54
CA SER A 161 -9.46 30.29 -24.12
C SER A 161 -9.94 28.92 -23.61
N ALA A 162 -9.31 28.42 -22.55
CA ALA A 162 -9.71 27.17 -21.90
C ALA A 162 -11.13 27.27 -21.32
N THR A 163 -11.89 26.17 -21.40
CA THR A 163 -13.19 26.05 -20.75
C THR A 163 -12.98 25.79 -19.25
N VAL A 164 -13.68 26.52 -18.39
CA VAL A 164 -13.60 26.31 -16.94
C VAL A 164 -14.75 25.41 -16.50
N PHE A 165 -14.42 24.26 -15.94
CA PHE A 165 -15.39 23.33 -15.36
C PHE A 165 -15.51 23.62 -13.88
N VAL A 166 -16.74 23.74 -13.39
CA VAL A 166 -17.03 24.08 -11.99
C VAL A 166 -17.95 23.03 -11.38
N GLN A 167 -17.60 22.53 -10.21
CA GLN A 167 -18.38 21.60 -9.39
C GLN A 167 -18.65 22.22 -8.03
N CYS A 168 -19.91 22.32 -7.63
CA CYS A 168 -20.26 22.80 -6.30
C CYS A 168 -20.03 21.72 -5.24
N ALA A 169 -19.25 22.05 -4.20
CA ALA A 169 -18.99 21.16 -3.07
C ALA A 169 -20.24 20.93 -2.19
N GLN A 170 -21.17 21.90 -2.15
CA GLN A 170 -22.37 21.82 -1.31
C GLN A 170 -23.50 20.99 -1.93
N CYS A 171 -23.80 21.18 -3.22
CA CYS A 171 -24.95 20.54 -3.87
C CYS A 171 -24.58 19.60 -5.03
N GLY A 172 -23.29 19.46 -5.35
CA GLY A 172 -22.81 18.59 -6.43
C GLY A 172 -23.15 19.05 -7.85
N CYS A 173 -23.73 20.24 -8.01
CA CYS A 173 -24.08 20.77 -9.34
C CYS A 173 -22.81 21.07 -10.15
N ASN A 174 -22.77 20.55 -11.38
CA ASN A 174 -21.69 20.76 -12.34
C ASN A 174 -22.12 21.74 -13.43
N PHE A 175 -21.32 22.76 -13.71
CA PHE A 175 -21.54 23.70 -14.81
C PHE A 175 -20.22 24.13 -15.46
N ARG A 176 -20.30 24.80 -16.61
CA ARG A 176 -19.14 25.23 -17.40
C ARG A 176 -19.23 26.73 -17.65
N LEU A 177 -18.07 27.40 -17.63
CA LEU A 177 -17.87 28.79 -18.02
C LEU A 177 -17.04 28.86 -19.30
#